data_AF-A0A8J3RIH1-F1
#
_entry.id   AF-A0A8J3RIH1-F1
#
_cell.length_a   1.000
_cell.length_b   1.000
_cell.length_c   1.000
_cell.angle_alpha   90.00
_cell.angle_beta   90.00
_cell.angle_gamma   90.00
#
_symmetry.space_group_name_H-M   'P 1'
#
loop_
_entity.id
_entity.type
_entity.pdbx_description
1 polymer ?
#
loop_
_entity_poly.entity_id
_entity_poly.type
_entity_poly.pdbx_seq_one_letter_code
_entity_poly.pdbx_strand_id
1 'polypeptide(L)'
;MFLTRMRLSGMPMRELQHYIEPVDAGERTVPERMAMLAEHRDTIVRRLRELTLSLAAVDYKIATYGGATGSDIERRPSRDAVA
;
A
#
# COMPACT_ATOMS: atom_id res chain seq x y z
N MET A 1 7.64 -12.53 1.19
CA MET A 1 6.86 -11.55 0.39
C MET A 1 6.16 -10.48 1.23
N PHE A 2 5.57 -10.80 2.39
CA PHE A 2 4.86 -9.82 3.22
C PHE A 2 5.73 -8.63 3.72
N LEU A 3 6.85 -8.91 4.39
CA LEU A 3 7.74 -7.87 4.92
C LEU A 3 8.25 -6.90 3.84
N THR A 4 8.54 -7.43 2.64
CA THR A 4 8.91 -6.63 1.47
C THR A 4 7.80 -5.64 1.09
N ARG A 5 6.53 -6.08 1.08
CA ARG A 5 5.38 -5.21 0.77
C ARG A 5 5.16 -4.15 1.84
N MET A 6 5.31 -4.51 3.12
CA MET A 6 5.22 -3.55 4.23
C MET A 6 6.30 -2.47 4.14
N ARG A 7 7.55 -2.85 3.85
CA ARG A 7 8.63 -1.89 3.60
C ARG A 7 8.33 -0.98 2.41
N LEU A 8 7.88 -1.53 1.28
CA LEU A 8 7.53 -0.75 0.08
C LEU A 8 6.36 0.22 0.34
N SER A 9 5.41 -0.15 1.19
CA SER A 9 4.30 0.74 1.59
C SER A 9 4.71 1.84 2.57
N GLY A 10 5.98 1.89 2.98
CA GLY A 10 6.52 2.93 3.83
C GLY A 10 6.60 2.58 5.31
N MET A 11 6.35 1.32 5.70
CA MET A 11 6.61 0.88 7.08
C MET A 11 8.11 0.98 7.37
N PRO A 12 8.55 1.73 8.39
CA PRO A 12 9.96 1.86 8.73
C PRO A 12 10.52 0.52 9.25
N MET A 13 11.83 0.34 9.09
CA MET A 13 12.51 -0.88 9.54
C MET A 13 12.33 -1.14 11.04
N ARG A 14 12.17 -0.07 11.85
CA ARG A 14 11.90 -0.16 13.29
C ARG A 14 10.55 -0.82 13.59
N GLU A 15 9.49 -0.42 12.89
CA GLU A 15 8.16 -1.04 13.04
C GLU A 15 8.14 -2.47 12.52
N LEU A 16 8.88 -2.75 11.44
CA LEU A 16 9.05 -4.13 10.96
C LEU A 16 9.76 -5.03 11.97
N GLN A 17 10.80 -4.52 12.64
CA GLN A 17 11.48 -5.25 13.71
C GLN A 17 10.53 -5.51 14.87
N HIS A 18 9.77 -4.50 15.30
CA HIS A 18 8.79 -4.62 16.36
C HIS A 18 7.62 -5.55 16.01
N TYR A 19 7.29 -5.71 14.72
CA TYR A 19 6.32 -6.71 14.28
C TYR A 19 6.88 -8.14 14.34
N ILE A 20 8.19 -8.32 14.10
CA ILE A 20 8.85 -9.63 14.03
C ILE A 20 9.21 -10.15 15.44
N GLU A 21 9.61 -9.27 16.35
CA GLU A 21 10.04 -9.62 17.71
C GLU A 21 9.00 -10.46 18.50
N PRO A 22 7.69 -10.18 18.44
CA PRO A 22 6.67 -10.98 19.12
C PRO A 22 6.28 -12.26 18.36
N VAL A 23 6.72 -12.45 17.11
CA VAL A 23 6.34 -13.62 16.30
C VAL A 23 6.86 -14.92 16.93
N ASP A 24 8.04 -14.87 17.52
CA ASP A 24 8.68 -16.03 18.17
C ASP A 24 7.96 -16.46 19.46
N ALA A 25 7.16 -15.57 20.07
CA ALA A 25 6.35 -15.86 21.25
C ALA A 25 4.98 -16.51 20.94
N GLY A 26 4.68 -16.75 19.66
CA GLY A 26 3.56 -17.58 19.19
C GLY A 26 2.19 -16.87 19.17
N GLU A 27 1.11 -17.63 19.33
CA GLU A 27 -0.28 -17.13 19.15
C GLU A 27 -0.69 -16.03 20.13
N ARG A 28 -0.04 -15.96 21.30
CA ARG A 28 -0.35 -14.96 22.35
C ARG A 28 -0.08 -13.53 21.91
N THR A 29 0.74 -13.32 20.87
CA THR A 29 1.09 -12.01 20.34
C THR A 29 0.27 -11.60 19.12
N VAL A 30 -0.71 -12.44 18.72
CA VAL A 30 -1.60 -12.12 17.59
C VAL A 30 -2.37 -10.80 17.80
N PRO A 31 -2.95 -10.49 18.97
CA PRO A 31 -3.65 -9.22 19.16
C PRO A 31 -2.76 -7.99 18.96
N GLU A 32 -1.53 -8.05 19.47
CA GLU A 32 -0.52 -6.99 19.32
C GLU A 32 -0.12 -6.79 17.85
N ARG A 33 0.26 -7.88 17.17
CA ARG A 33 0.60 -7.83 15.75
C ARG A 33 -0.57 -7.33 14.90
N MET A 34 -1.80 -7.72 15.23
CA MET A 34 -3.00 -7.23 14.54
C MET A 34 -3.22 -5.72 14.73
N ALA A 35 -2.98 -5.19 15.94
CA ALA A 35 -3.08 -3.76 16.19
C ALA A 35 -2.07 -2.96 15.34
N MET A 36 -0.81 -3.42 15.27
CA MET A 36 0.22 -2.81 14.44
C MET A 36 -0.16 -2.80 12.95
N LEU A 37 -0.69 -3.92 12.45
CA LEU A 37 -1.10 -4.02 11.05
C LEU A 37 -2.33 -3.17 10.74
N ALA A 38 -3.26 -3.03 11.68
CA ALA A 38 -4.43 -2.16 11.52
C ALA A 38 -4.02 -0.69 11.44
N GLU A 39 -3.13 -0.23 12.32
CA GLU A 39 -2.61 1.14 12.30
C GLU A 39 -1.86 1.44 10.98
N HIS A 40 -1.01 0.51 10.55
CA HIS A 40 -0.30 0.66 9.28
C HIS A 40 -1.27 0.67 8.08
N ARG A 41 -2.32 -0.16 8.11
CA ARG A 41 -3.37 -0.15 7.09
C ARG A 41 -4.02 1.21 6.99
N ASP A 42 -4.36 1.85 8.12
CA ASP A 42 -4.99 3.16 8.12
C ASP A 42 -4.05 4.25 7.58
N THR A 43 -2.75 4.14 7.88
CA THR A 43 -1.72 5.00 7.29
C THR A 43 -1.64 4.84 5.77
N ILE A 44 -1.65 3.60 5.25
CA ILE A 44 -1.68 3.34 3.80
C ILE A 44 -2.92 3.96 3.17
N VAL A 45 -4.10 3.75 3.75
CA VAL A 45 -5.37 4.25 3.21
C VAL A 45 -5.37 5.78 3.15
N ARG A 46 -4.90 6.45 4.19
CA ARG A 46 -4.76 7.91 4.20
C ARG A 46 -3.82 8.39 3.09
N ARG A 47 -2.64 7.77 2.97
CA ARG A 47 -1.65 8.12 1.94
C ARG A 47 -2.17 7.89 0.52
N LEU A 48 -2.91 6.81 0.30
CA LEU A 48 -3.56 6.55 -1.00
C LEU A 48 -4.53 7.68 -1.34
N ARG A 49 -5.39 8.12 -0.41
CA ARG A 49 -6.31 9.24 -0.64
C ARG A 49 -5.58 10.52 -1.01
N GLU A 50 -4.54 10.89 -0.25
CA GLU A 50 -3.72 12.07 -0.52
C GLU A 50 -3.05 12.01 -1.89
N LEU A 51 -2.47 10.85 -2.24
CA LEU A 51 -1.83 10.64 -3.54
C LEU A 51 -2.84 10.64 -4.70
N THR A 52 -4.03 10.05 -4.52
CA THR A 52 -5.09 10.09 -5.54
C THR A 52 -5.56 11.52 -5.81
N LEU A 53 -5.73 12.34 -4.77
CA LEU A 53 -6.08 13.76 -4.93
C LEU A 53 -4.97 14.54 -5.64
N SER A 54 -3.72 14.27 -5.27
CA SER A 54 -2.55 14.90 -5.89
C SER A 54 -2.42 14.51 -7.36
N LEU A 55 -2.66 13.23 -7.68
CA LEU A 55 -2.67 12.72 -9.04
C LEU A 55 -3.75 13.41 -9.88
N ALA A 56 -4.97 13.53 -9.36
CA ALA A 56 -6.05 14.24 -10.06
C ALA A 56 -5.71 15.70 -10.38
N ALA A 57 -5.02 16.40 -9.47
CA ALA A 57 -4.56 17.76 -9.72
C ALA A 57 -3.49 17.84 -10.81
N VAL A 58 -2.56 16.87 -10.85
CA VAL A 58 -1.54 16.75 -11.90
C VAL A 58 -2.19 16.42 -13.24
N ASP A 59 -3.12 15.47 -13.28
CA ASP A 59 -3.88 15.09 -14.49
C ASP A 59 -4.63 16.29 -15.06
N TYR A 60 -5.31 17.06 -14.20
CA TYR A 60 -5.98 18.30 -14.60
C TYR A 60 -5.02 19.30 -15.26
N LYS A 61 -3.82 19.47 -14.70
CA LYS A 61 -2.80 20.36 -15.28
C LYS A 61 -2.27 19.85 -16.61
N ILE A 62 -2.06 18.54 -16.76
CA ILE A 62 -1.64 17.93 -18.02
C ILE A 62 -2.71 18.15 -19.10
N ALA A 63 -3.98 17.89 -18.77
CA ALA A 63 -5.11 18.13 -19.66
C ALA A 63 -5.22 19.60 -20.08
N THR A 64 -5.01 20.53 -19.14
CA THR A 64 -5.00 21.98 -19.42
C THR A 64 -3.93 22.36 -20.44
N TYR A 65 -2.78 21.68 -20.45
CA TYR A 65 -1.71 21.91 -21.42
C TYR A 65 -1.86 21.10 -22.72
N GLY A 66 -3.01 20.42 -22.90
CA GLY A 66 -3.30 19.64 -24.11
C GLY A 66 -2.67 18.25 -24.14
N GLY A 67 -2.10 17.78 -23.02
CA GLY A 67 -1.66 16.39 -22.87
C GLY A 67 -2.80 15.46 -22.45
N ALA A 68 -2.65 14.16 -22.65
CA ALA A 68 -3.56 13.14 -22.13
C ALA A 68 -2.78 12.15 -21.25
N THR A 69 -3.27 11.88 -20.05
CA THR A 69 -2.78 10.78 -19.21
C THR A 69 -3.65 9.54 -19.46
N GLY A 70 -3.03 8.45 -19.91
CA GLY A 70 -3.72 7.16 -19.99
C GLY A 70 -4.05 6.68 -18.57
N SER A 71 -5.25 6.15 -18.35
CA SER A 71 -5.64 5.61 -17.04
C SER A 71 -4.88 4.32 -16.74
N ASP A 72 -3.75 4.42 -16.02
CA ASP A 72 -2.88 3.27 -15.70
C ASP A 72 -3.46 2.28 -14.67
N ILE A 73 -4.69 2.49 -14.17
CA ILE A 73 -5.31 1.63 -13.14
C ILE A 73 -6.04 0.41 -13.74
N GLU A 74 -6.32 0.37 -15.05
CA GLU A 74 -7.12 -0.70 -15.67
C GLU A 74 -6.34 -1.89 -16.28
N ARG A 75 -5.01 -1.87 -16.29
CA ARG A 75 -4.24 -2.98 -16.90
C ARG A 75 -4.00 -4.14 -15.92
N ARG A 76 -5.08 -4.81 -15.50
CA ARG A 76 -4.99 -6.15 -14.89
C ARG A 76 -5.13 -7.19 -16.03
N PRO A 77 -4.07 -7.92 -16.43
CA PRO A 77 -4.23 -8.96 -17.44
C PRO A 77 -5.16 -10.04 -16.88
N SER A 78 -6.19 -10.36 -17.66
CA SER A 78 -7.15 -11.43 -17.40
C SER A 78 -6.40 -12.73 -17.08
N ARG A 79 -6.81 -13.39 -16.00
CA ARG A 79 -6.32 -14.72 -15.60
C ARG A 79 -6.99 -15.85 -16.40
N ASP A 80 -7.53 -15.56 -17.57
CA ASP A 80 -8.14 -16.55 -18.46
C ASP A 80 -7.14 -16.96 -19.54
N ALA A 81 -6.09 -17.64 -19.10
CA ALA A 81 -5.25 -18.51 -19.93
C ALA A 81 -4.86 -19.73 -19.08
N VAL A 82 -5.88 -20.50 -18.69
CA VAL A 82 -5.73 -21.91 -18.31
C VAL A 82 -6.68 -22.70 -19.20
N ALA A 83 -6.12 -23.17 -20.31
CA ALA A 83 -6.56 -24.35 -21.03
C ALA A 83 -5.29 -25.13 -21.40
#